data_AF-G9PGU6-F1
#
_entry.id   AF-G9PGU6-F1
#
_cell.length_a   1.000
_cell.length_b   1.000
_cell.length_c   1.000
_cell.angle_alpha   90.00
_cell.angle_beta   90.00
_cell.angle_gamma   90.00
#
_symmetry.space_group_name_H-M   'P 1'
#
loop_
_entity.id
_entity.type
_entity.pdbx_description
1 polymer ?
#
loop_
_entity_poly.entity_id
_entity_poly.type
_entity_poly.pdbx_seq_one_letter_code
_entity_poly.pdbx_strand_id
1 'polypeptide(L)'
;MDKVREAFTDADGVLRDWRGKPIDWQPGQPRAGIWGMGHKPGHKYSDVWRSYVNGEMTPQQFLDWYIEPKNYRVEFSSRNRGHYDE
;
A
#
# COMPACT_ATOMS: atom_id res chain seq x y z
N MET A 1 5.68 -3.91 4.65
CA MET A 1 4.29 -4.38 4.54
C MET A 1 3.60 -4.38 5.90
N ASP A 2 4.20 -4.94 6.94
CA ASP A 2 3.60 -4.98 8.29
C ASP A 2 3.24 -3.60 8.83
N LYS A 3 4.10 -2.59 8.62
CA LYS A 3 3.80 -1.21 9.02
C LYS A 3 2.55 -0.61 8.34
N VAL A 4 2.29 -0.96 7.07
CA VAL A 4 1.07 -0.50 6.35
C VAL A 4 -0.15 -1.22 6.89
N ARG A 5 -0.05 -2.52 7.17
CA ARG A 5 -1.14 -3.24 7.84
C ARG A 5 -1.45 -2.61 9.20
N GLU A 6 -0.43 -2.48 10.04
CA GLU A 6 -0.56 -1.95 11.41
C GLU A 6 -1.18 -0.56 11.46
N ALA A 7 -0.86 0.31 10.48
CA ALA A 7 -1.46 1.62 10.38
C ALA A 7 -2.96 1.63 10.03
N PHE A 8 -3.51 0.52 9.52
CA PHE A 8 -4.89 0.38 9.04
C PHE A 8 -5.65 -0.76 9.75
N THR A 9 -5.05 -1.37 10.77
CA THR A 9 -5.71 -2.32 11.68
C THR A 9 -6.16 -1.56 12.91
N ASP A 10 -7.47 -1.54 13.15
CA ASP A 10 -8.04 -0.89 14.34
C ASP A 10 -7.75 -1.67 15.62
N ALA A 11 -8.09 -1.08 16.78
CA ALA A 11 -7.92 -1.71 18.09
C ALA A 11 -8.69 -3.03 18.24
N ASP A 12 -9.77 -3.24 17.47
CA ASP A 12 -10.52 -4.49 17.38
C ASP A 12 -9.85 -5.56 16.50
N GLY A 13 -8.68 -5.27 15.90
CA GLY A 13 -7.93 -6.20 15.08
C GLY A 13 -8.44 -6.33 13.65
N VAL A 14 -9.47 -5.58 13.26
CA VAL A 14 -10.02 -5.58 11.90
C VAL A 14 -9.20 -4.69 10.99
N LEU A 15 -8.72 -5.26 9.88
CA LEU A 15 -8.11 -4.51 8.80
C LEU A 15 -9.19 -3.76 8.02
N ARG A 16 -9.00 -2.46 7.81
CA ARG A 16 -9.91 -1.65 7.00
C ARG A 16 -9.21 -1.06 5.78
N ASP A 17 -9.95 -0.94 4.69
CA ASP A 17 -9.51 -0.10 3.58
C ASP A 17 -9.48 1.38 4.00
N TRP A 18 -8.89 2.23 3.18
CA TRP A 18 -8.77 3.67 3.46
C TRP A 18 -10.10 4.42 3.59
N ARG A 19 -11.23 3.79 3.25
CA ARG A 19 -12.59 4.31 3.38
C ARG A 19 -13.29 3.76 4.64
N GLY A 20 -12.57 3.03 5.49
CA GLY A 20 -13.10 2.40 6.70
C GLY A 20 -13.90 1.12 6.45
N LYS A 21 -13.88 0.55 5.23
CA LYS A 21 -14.59 -0.70 4.95
C LYS A 21 -13.77 -1.88 5.48
N PRO A 22 -14.36 -2.79 6.26
CA PRO A 22 -13.66 -3.95 6.76
C PRO A 22 -13.24 -4.85 5.59
N ILE A 23 -12.03 -5.37 5.67
CA ILE A 23 -11.51 -6.38 4.74
C ILE A 23 -11.57 -7.72 5.44
N ASP A 24 -12.18 -8.70 4.77
CA ASP A 24 -12.20 -10.08 5.24
C ASP A 24 -10.83 -10.74 5.00
N TRP A 25 -9.90 -10.43 5.90
CA TRP A 25 -8.53 -10.93 5.90
C TRP A 25 -7.99 -10.98 7.33
N GLN A 26 -7.29 -12.05 7.66
CA GLN A 26 -6.66 -12.26 8.97
C GLN A 26 -5.14 -12.48 8.84
N PRO A 27 -4.34 -12.11 9.86
CA PRO A 27 -2.92 -12.42 9.87
C PRO A 27 -2.64 -13.91 9.63
N GLY A 28 -1.73 -14.21 8.70
CA GLY A 28 -1.43 -15.57 8.26
C GLY A 28 -2.22 -16.04 7.03
N GLN A 29 -3.28 -15.34 6.61
CA GLN A 29 -3.96 -15.62 5.34
C GLN A 29 -3.20 -15.03 4.14
N PRO A 30 -3.24 -15.68 2.97
CA PRO A 30 -2.70 -15.11 1.74
C PRO A 30 -3.33 -13.75 1.44
N ARG A 31 -2.52 -12.73 1.17
CA ARG A 31 -3.01 -11.40 0.80
C ARG A 31 -3.60 -11.35 -0.61
N ALA A 32 -3.07 -12.18 -1.50
CA ALA A 32 -3.33 -12.12 -2.94
C ALA A 32 -4.82 -12.24 -3.24
N GLY A 33 -5.36 -11.30 -4.02
CA GLY A 33 -6.77 -11.26 -4.40
C GLY A 33 -7.71 -10.66 -3.36
N ILE A 34 -7.25 -10.41 -2.13
CA ILE A 34 -8.09 -9.86 -1.05
C ILE A 34 -7.88 -8.34 -0.95
N TRP A 35 -6.65 -7.92 -0.68
CA TRP A 35 -6.31 -6.50 -0.59
C TRP A 35 -4.92 -6.19 -1.16
N GLY A 36 -4.71 -4.92 -1.50
CA GLY A 36 -3.49 -4.38 -2.05
C GLY A 36 -3.04 -3.12 -1.33
N MET A 37 -1.76 -2.77 -1.53
CA MET A 37 -1.24 -1.47 -1.12
C MET A 37 -1.48 -0.52 -2.28
N GLY A 38 -2.62 0.14 -2.29
CA GLY A 38 -2.88 1.23 -3.22
C GLY A 38 -1.93 2.38 -2.92
N HIS A 39 -1.51 3.11 -3.94
CA HIS A 39 -0.70 4.32 -3.75
C HIS A 39 -1.61 5.50 -3.48
N LYS A 40 -1.18 6.41 -2.61
CA LYS A 40 -1.87 7.70 -2.48
C LYS A 40 -1.58 8.58 -3.71
N PRO A 41 -2.48 9.51 -4.07
CA PRO A 41 -2.20 10.50 -5.10
C PRO A 41 -0.86 11.21 -4.85
N GLY A 42 -0.05 11.36 -5.90
CA GLY A 42 1.31 11.93 -5.81
C GLY A 42 2.40 10.94 -5.35
N HIS A 43 2.04 9.70 -5.06
CA HIS A 43 2.96 8.63 -4.63
C HIS A 43 2.89 7.42 -5.56
N LYS A 44 2.72 7.63 -6.87
CA LYS A 44 2.66 6.51 -7.84
C LYS A 44 4.00 5.78 -7.86
N TYR A 45 3.96 4.45 -7.79
CA TYR A 45 5.15 3.61 -7.90
C TYR A 45 5.95 3.89 -9.18
N SER A 46 5.26 4.09 -10.30
CA SER A 46 5.88 4.33 -11.60
C SER A 46 6.81 5.54 -11.60
N ASP A 47 6.39 6.62 -10.93
CA ASP A 47 7.14 7.87 -10.89
C ASP A 47 8.41 7.71 -10.05
N VAL A 48 8.28 7.08 -8.88
CA VAL A 48 9.41 6.84 -7.97
C VAL A 48 10.38 5.79 -8.52
N TRP A 49 9.84 4.73 -9.13
CA TRP A 49 10.64 3.72 -9.83
C TRP A 49 11.45 4.35 -10.96
N ARG A 50 10.84 5.26 -11.74
CA ARG A 50 11.53 5.99 -12.82
C ARG A 50 12.70 6.80 -12.29
N SER A 51 12.53 7.56 -11.21
CA SER A 51 13.64 8.31 -10.59
C SER A 51 14.75 7.39 -10.07
N TYR A 52 14.39 6.23 -9.52
CA TYR A 52 15.39 5.23 -9.09
C TYR A 52 16.21 4.69 -10.27
N VAL A 53 15.56 4.22 -11.35
CA VAL A 53 16.28 3.63 -12.50
C VAL A 53 17.06 4.68 -13.31
N ASN A 54 16.64 5.94 -13.27
CA ASN A 54 17.37 7.06 -13.86
C ASN A 54 18.60 7.50 -13.03
N GLY A 55 18.78 6.96 -11.82
CA GLY A 55 19.84 7.37 -10.89
C GLY A 55 19.59 8.72 -10.19
N GLU A 56 18.38 9.27 -10.31
CA GLU A 56 17.94 10.49 -9.60
C GLU A 56 17.66 10.18 -8.11
N MET A 57 17.44 8.92 -7.77
CA MET A 57 17.18 8.42 -6.42
C MET A 57 18.12 7.25 -6.09
N THR A 58 18.67 7.25 -4.88
CA THR A 58 19.51 6.13 -4.40
C THR A 58 18.68 4.90 -4.05
N PRO A 59 19.27 3.69 -4.06
CA PRO A 59 18.59 2.47 -3.60
C PRO A 59 18.01 2.61 -2.18
N GLN A 60 18.72 3.31 -1.28
CA GLN A 60 18.26 3.52 0.09
C GLN A 60 17.03 4.44 0.13
N GLN A 61 17.03 5.55 -0.60
CA GLN A 61 15.86 6.44 -0.67
C GLN A 61 14.64 5.74 -1.29
N PHE A 62 14.86 4.90 -2.30
CA PHE A 62 13.81 4.08 -2.89
C PHE A 62 13.23 3.09 -1.88
N LEU A 63 14.10 2.40 -1.12
CA LEU A 63 13.68 1.47 -0.08
C LEU A 63 12.92 2.19 1.03
N ASP A 64 13.44 3.33 1.51
CA ASP A 64 12.80 4.16 2.54
C ASP A 64 11.41 4.60 2.10
N TRP A 65 11.26 5.02 0.83
CA TRP A 65 9.96 5.35 0.26
C TRP A 65 9.05 4.11 0.15
N TYR A 66 9.58 2.97 -0.29
CA TYR A 66 8.82 1.74 -0.49
C TYR A 66 8.30 1.11 0.81
N ILE A 67 9.01 1.28 1.93
CA ILE A 67 8.58 0.75 3.23
C ILE A 67 7.70 1.71 4.03
N GLU A 68 7.64 2.98 3.61
CA GLU A 68 6.99 4.07 4.32
C GLU A 68 5.46 3.98 4.18
N PRO A 69 4.72 3.70 5.27
CA PRO A 69 3.28 3.52 5.20
C PRO A 69 2.51 4.73 4.70
N LYS A 70 3.05 5.95 4.89
CA LYS A 70 2.36 7.16 4.47
C LYS A 70 2.15 7.24 2.96
N ASN A 71 2.97 6.53 2.17
CA ASN A 71 2.89 6.51 0.70
C ASN A 71 1.82 5.55 0.18
N TYR A 72 1.36 4.64 1.04
CA TYR A 72 0.39 3.60 0.71
C TYR A 72 -0.93 3.79 1.44
N ARG A 73 -1.92 3.06 0.98
CA ARG A 73 -3.17 2.85 1.68
C ARG A 73 -3.68 1.43 1.43
N VAL A 74 -4.42 0.90 2.38
CA VAL A 74 -5.07 -0.40 2.21
C VAL A 74 -6.26 -0.22 1.28
N GLU A 75 -6.32 -1.04 0.22
CA GLU A 75 -7.41 -1.06 -0.75
C GLU A 75 -7.84 -2.48 -1.06
N PHE A 76 -9.12 -2.68 -1.38
CA PHE A 76 -9.58 -3.95 -1.96
C PHE A 76 -8.81 -4.26 -3.24
N SER A 77 -8.42 -5.52 -3.43
CA SER A 77 -7.59 -5.91 -4.58
C SER A 77 -8.26 -5.57 -5.92
N SER A 78 -9.59 -5.63 -6.00
CA SER A 78 -10.35 -5.26 -7.20
C SER A 78 -10.23 -3.77 -7.53
N ARG A 79 -10.21 -2.90 -6.51
CA ARG A 79 -10.09 -1.45 -6.71
C ARG A 79 -8.67 -1.05 -7.10
N ASN A 80 -7.69 -1.58 -6.37
CA ASN A 80 -6.29 -1.31 -6.63
C ASN A 80 -5.91 -1.74 -8.06
N ARG A 81 -6.32 -2.94 -8.49
CA ARG A 81 -6.06 -3.43 -9.87
C ARG A 81 -6.85 -2.68 -10.94
N GLY A 82 -7.99 -2.10 -10.56
CA GLY A 82 -8.78 -1.26 -11.46
C GLY A 82 -8.29 0.18 -11.54
N HIS A 83 -7.27 0.56 -10.75
CA HIS A 83 -6.75 1.94 -10.66
C HIS A 83 -7.84 3.00 -10.41
N TYR A 84 -8.93 2.64 -9.72
CA TYR A 84 -10.09 3.54 -9.55
C TYR A 84 -9.79 4.81 -8.76
N ASP A 85 -8.74 4.77 -7.95
CA ASP A 85 -8.42 5.80 -6.97
C ASP A 85 -7.01 6.42 -7.22
N GLU A 86 -6.36 6.12 -8.37
CA GLU A 86 -5.02 6.58 -8.78
C GLU A 86 -5.01 7.76 -9.76
#